data_AF-A0A529HGP6-F1
#
_entry.id   AF-A0A529HGP6-F1
#
_cell.length_a   1.000
_cell.length_b   1.000
_cell.length_c   1.000
_cell.angle_alpha   90.00
_cell.angle_beta   90.00
_cell.angle_gamma   90.00
#
_symmetry.space_group_name_H-M   'P 1'
#
loop_
_entity.id
_entity.type
_entity.pdbx_description
1 polymer ?
#
loop_
_entity_poly.entity_id
_entity_poly.type
_entity_poly.pdbx_seq_one_letter_code
_entity_poly.pdbx_strand_id
1 'polypeptide(L)'
;AGLVIVVVIFMLMEREDLRDRFIRLVGYGDLHRTTQALQDAGKRVGQYLLMQLVVNIVYAVPITIGLWVLGIPNALLWGMLALALRFVPYIGPIIGALLPLFLALAVAPGWALLLWTAALFIVMELITGNVIEPWLYGSRTGLSPLAIIVAAIFWTWLWGPLG
;
A
#
# COMPACT_ATOMS: atom_id res chain seq x y z
N ALA A 1 -9.96 -2.09 -24.72
CA ALA A 1 -11.00 -1.51 -25.59
C ALA A 1 -12.43 -1.84 -25.11
N GLY A 2 -12.79 -3.12 -24.92
CA GLY A 2 -14.16 -3.51 -24.52
C GLY A 2 -14.67 -2.92 -23.20
N LEU A 3 -13.80 -2.76 -22.20
CA LEU A 3 -14.18 -2.20 -20.90
C LEU A 3 -14.52 -0.69 -20.97
N VAL A 4 -13.85 0.05 -21.85
CA VAL A 4 -14.15 1.47 -22.11
C VAL A 4 -15.53 1.61 -22.75
N ILE A 5 -15.87 0.71 -23.68
CA ILE A 5 -17.17 0.69 -24.35
C ILE A 5 -18.30 0.40 -23.36
N VAL A 6 -18.10 -0.59 -22.46
CA VAL A 6 -19.09 -0.92 -21.42
C VAL A 6 -19.29 0.25 -20.46
N VAL A 7 -18.22 0.88 -19.99
CA VAL A 7 -18.30 2.05 -19.10
C VAL A 7 -19.01 3.23 -19.79
N VAL A 8 -18.71 3.48 -21.07
CA VAL A 8 -19.36 4.54 -21.85
C VAL A 8 -20.85 4.25 -22.06
N ILE A 9 -21.23 3.00 -22.35
CA ILE A 9 -22.64 2.61 -22.50
C ILE A 9 -23.40 2.77 -21.18
N PHE A 10 -22.83 2.33 -20.06
CA PHE A 10 -23.43 2.52 -18.74
C PHE A 10 -23.57 4.02 -18.39
N MET A 11 -22.56 4.84 -18.66
CA MET A 11 -22.62 6.30 -18.49
C MET A 11 -23.69 6.96 -19.36
N LEU A 12 -23.91 6.44 -20.57
CA LEU A 12 -24.93 6.95 -21.49
C LEU A 12 -26.34 6.51 -21.08
N MET A 13 -26.49 5.32 -20.49
CA MET A 13 -27.76 4.84 -19.95
C MET A 13 -28.17 5.56 -18.66
N GLU A 14 -27.23 5.86 -17.77
CA GLU A 14 -27.47 6.57 -16.51
C GLU A 14 -27.36 8.09 -16.65
N ARG A 15 -27.38 8.62 -17.88
CA ARG A 15 -27.12 10.06 -18.14
C ARG A 15 -28.12 10.98 -17.44
N GLU A 16 -29.36 10.53 -17.27
CA GLU A 16 -30.42 11.27 -16.56
C GLU A 16 -30.21 11.25 -15.04
N ASP A 17 -29.85 10.10 -14.46
CA ASP A 17 -29.52 9.98 -13.03
C ASP A 17 -28.24 10.73 -12.64
N LEU A 18 -27.24 10.72 -13.52
CA LEU A 18 -26.01 11.49 -13.36
C LEU A 18 -26.30 12.99 -13.45
N ARG A 19 -27.14 13.41 -14.40
CA ARG A 19 -27.56 14.81 -14.55
C ARG A 19 -28.34 15.28 -13.34
N ASP A 20 -29.29 14.49 -12.84
CA ASP A 20 -30.11 14.86 -11.66
C ASP A 20 -29.28 14.85 -10.37
N ARG A 21 -28.30 13.96 -10.23
CA ARG A 21 -27.30 14.02 -9.14
C ARG A 21 -26.42 15.26 -9.26
N PHE A 22 -25.96 15.61 -10.46
CA PHE A 22 -25.13 16.79 -10.69
C PHE A 22 -25.91 18.09 -10.42
N ILE A 23 -27.18 18.15 -10.85
CA ILE A 23 -28.09 19.27 -10.57
C ILE A 23 -28.42 19.34 -9.08
N ARG A 24 -28.56 18.22 -8.36
CA ARG A 24 -28.70 18.22 -6.90
C ARG A 24 -27.43 18.65 -6.17
N LEU A 25 -26.25 18.27 -6.68
CA LEU A 25 -24.94 18.66 -6.15
C LEU A 25 -24.62 20.14 -6.36
N VAL A 26 -25.05 20.70 -7.50
CA VAL A 26 -24.78 22.10 -7.89
C VAL A 26 -25.93 23.05 -7.48
N GLY A 27 -27.16 22.54 -7.36
CA GLY A 27 -28.38 23.32 -7.10
C GLY A 27 -28.60 23.71 -5.64
N TYR A 28 -27.84 23.16 -4.70
CA TYR A 28 -27.74 23.69 -3.35
C TYR A 28 -26.41 24.41 -3.20
N GLY A 29 -26.46 25.73 -3.33
CA GLY A 29 -25.41 26.61 -2.84
C GLY A 29 -25.18 26.32 -1.35
N ASP A 30 -24.15 25.55 -1.07
CA ASP A 30 -23.63 25.36 0.27
C ASP A 30 -22.14 25.09 0.14
N LEU A 31 -21.35 26.16 -0.06
CA LEU A 31 -19.89 26.11 -0.01
C LEU A 31 -19.39 25.36 1.23
N HIS A 32 -20.16 25.40 2.33
CA HIS A 32 -19.95 24.66 3.57
C HIS A 32 -19.91 23.14 3.42
N ARG A 33 -20.73 22.56 2.52
CA ARG A 33 -20.75 21.10 2.30
C ARG A 33 -19.55 20.61 1.48
N THR A 34 -19.07 21.41 0.54
CA THR A 34 -17.88 21.08 -0.26
C THR A 34 -16.59 21.20 0.57
N THR A 35 -16.45 22.21 1.43
CA THR A 35 -15.31 22.30 2.37
C THR A 35 -15.37 21.20 3.44
N GLN A 36 -16.54 20.86 3.96
CA GLN A 36 -16.68 19.72 4.89
C GLN A 36 -16.32 18.39 4.22
N ALA A 37 -16.76 18.14 2.98
CA ALA A 37 -16.40 16.93 2.24
C ALA A 37 -14.89 16.82 1.95
N LEU A 38 -14.22 17.93 1.62
CA LEU A 38 -12.77 17.98 1.45
C LEU A 38 -12.01 17.79 2.76
N GLN A 39 -12.48 18.38 3.86
CA GLN A 39 -11.91 18.16 5.19
C GLN A 39 -12.08 16.72 5.67
N ASP A 40 -13.22 16.10 5.38
CA ASP A 40 -13.49 14.69 5.70
C ASP A 40 -12.65 13.75 4.84
N ALA A 41 -12.46 14.06 3.55
CA ALA A 41 -11.53 13.33 2.69
C ALA A 41 -10.09 13.43 3.20
N GLY A 42 -9.64 14.64 3.57
CA GLY A 42 -8.31 14.86 4.14
C GLY A 42 -8.10 14.10 5.46
N LYS A 43 -9.09 14.10 6.36
CA LYS A 43 -9.05 13.32 7.61
C LYS A 43 -8.95 11.82 7.33
N ARG A 44 -9.73 11.29 6.37
CA ARG A 44 -9.70 9.87 6.01
C ARG A 44 -8.35 9.45 5.41
N VAL A 45 -7.80 10.26 4.52
CA VAL A 45 -6.45 10.01 3.94
C VAL A 45 -5.39 10.07 5.04
N GLY A 46 -5.44 11.07 5.91
CA GLY A 46 -4.51 11.20 7.04
C GLY A 46 -4.57 10.01 8.00
N GLN A 47 -5.79 9.56 8.34
CA GLN A 47 -5.99 8.36 9.16
C GLN A 47 -5.43 7.11 8.49
N TYR A 48 -5.67 6.93 7.19
CA TYR A 48 -5.09 5.82 6.42
C TYR A 48 -3.56 5.85 6.42
N LEU A 49 -2.94 7.00 6.13
CA LEU A 49 -1.48 7.13 6.12
C LEU A 49 -0.89 6.89 7.51
N LEU A 50 -1.56 7.32 8.57
CA LEU A 50 -1.15 7.05 9.95
C LEU A 50 -1.23 5.55 10.26
N MET A 51 -2.32 4.88 9.88
CA MET A 51 -2.45 3.43 10.05
C MET A 51 -1.39 2.68 9.24
N GLN A 52 -1.15 3.09 8.00
CA GLN A 52 -0.08 2.51 7.16
C GLN A 52 1.30 2.69 7.80
N LEU A 53 1.58 3.87 8.37
CA LEU A 53 2.82 4.11 9.09
C LEU A 53 2.95 3.19 10.30
N VAL A 54 1.88 2.98 11.07
CA VAL A 54 1.88 2.05 12.22
C VAL A 54 2.17 0.62 11.75
N VAL A 55 1.51 0.12 10.71
CA VAL A 55 1.80 -1.21 10.14
C VAL A 55 3.26 -1.31 9.70
N ASN A 56 3.76 -0.30 8.99
CA ASN A 56 5.13 -0.29 8.48
C ASN A 56 6.18 -0.26 9.60
N ILE A 57 5.92 0.43 10.70
CA ILE A 57 6.78 0.42 11.89
C ILE A 57 6.78 -0.97 12.55
N VAL A 58 5.59 -1.55 12.75
CA VAL A 58 5.44 -2.88 13.36
C VAL A 58 6.10 -3.96 12.50
N TYR A 59 6.16 -3.78 11.18
CA TYR A 59 6.91 -4.65 10.27
C TYR A 59 8.43 -4.40 10.35
N ALA A 60 8.86 -3.13 10.25
CA ALA A 60 10.26 -2.77 10.09
C ALA A 60 11.12 -2.97 11.35
N VAL A 61 10.54 -2.77 12.54
CA VAL A 61 11.28 -2.94 13.80
C VAL A 61 11.73 -4.41 13.99
N PRO A 62 10.86 -5.42 13.88
CA PRO A 62 11.28 -6.82 13.90
C PRO A 62 12.26 -7.19 12.79
N ILE A 63 12.09 -6.66 11.57
CA ILE A 63 13.06 -6.87 10.48
C ILE A 63 14.44 -6.34 10.88
N THR A 64 14.51 -5.13 11.42
CA THR A 64 15.77 -4.51 11.87
C THR A 64 16.44 -5.38 12.94
N ILE A 65 15.67 -5.82 13.93
CA ILE A 65 16.17 -6.66 15.02
C ILE A 65 16.65 -8.01 14.47
N GLY A 66 15.87 -8.65 13.61
CA GLY A 66 16.21 -9.93 13.01
C GLY A 66 17.47 -9.85 12.15
N LEU A 67 17.60 -8.83 11.30
CA LEU A 67 18.81 -8.61 10.51
C LEU A 67 20.03 -8.35 11.40
N TRP A 68 19.88 -7.59 12.48
CA TRP A 68 20.94 -7.34 13.44
C TRP A 68 21.39 -8.62 14.15
N VAL A 69 20.45 -9.46 14.60
CA VAL A 69 20.74 -10.76 15.21
C VAL A 69 21.42 -11.71 14.22
N LEU A 70 21.04 -11.67 12.95
CA LEU A 70 21.69 -12.45 11.89
C LEU A 70 23.09 -11.93 11.50
N GLY A 71 23.51 -10.79 12.04
CA GLY A 71 24.82 -10.18 11.74
C GLY A 71 24.87 -9.48 10.38
N ILE A 72 23.73 -9.16 9.78
CA ILE A 72 23.68 -8.37 8.53
C ILE A 72 24.10 -6.93 8.85
N PRO A 73 25.13 -6.38 8.17
CA PRO A 73 25.59 -5.04 8.45
C PRO A 73 24.53 -4.01 8.04
N ASN A 74 24.51 -2.87 8.75
CA ASN A 74 23.56 -1.78 8.53
C ASN A 74 22.10 -2.22 8.67
N ALA A 75 21.77 -3.13 9.61
CA ALA A 75 20.41 -3.59 9.84
C ALA A 75 19.37 -2.46 9.98
N LEU A 76 19.73 -1.35 10.65
CA LEU A 76 18.86 -0.18 10.79
C LEU A 76 18.55 0.50 9.45
N LEU A 77 19.53 0.61 8.55
CA LEU A 77 19.32 1.13 7.20
C LEU A 77 18.27 0.29 6.46
N TRP A 78 18.40 -1.03 6.52
CA TRP A 78 17.49 -1.95 5.84
C TRP A 78 16.08 -1.91 6.41
N GLY A 79 15.94 -1.81 7.73
CA GLY A 79 14.64 -1.62 8.36
C GLY A 79 13.98 -0.28 7.99
N MET A 80 14.74 0.81 7.99
CA MET A 80 14.21 2.12 7.55
C MET A 80 13.81 2.11 6.07
N LEU A 81 14.60 1.45 5.21
CA LEU A 81 14.23 1.27 3.81
C LEU A 81 12.97 0.41 3.67
N ALA A 82 12.84 -0.68 4.42
CA ALA A 82 11.63 -1.49 4.43
C ALA A 82 10.40 -0.68 4.87
N LEU A 83 10.53 0.14 5.92
CA LEU A 83 9.49 1.04 6.39
C LEU A 83 9.04 2.03 5.30
N ALA A 84 10.00 2.66 4.63
CA ALA A 84 9.74 3.65 3.59
C ALA A 84 9.17 3.01 2.31
N LEU A 85 9.74 1.88 1.88
CA LEU A 85 9.33 1.19 0.67
C LEU A 85 7.94 0.55 0.81
N ARG A 86 7.53 0.12 2.00
CA ARG A 86 6.18 -0.44 2.24
C ARG A 86 5.03 0.57 2.13
N PHE A 87 5.30 1.84 1.85
CA PHE A 87 4.26 2.74 1.35
C PHE A 87 3.85 2.42 -0.10
N VAL A 88 4.71 1.71 -0.83
CA VAL A 88 4.48 1.24 -2.20
C VAL A 88 3.95 -0.19 -2.20
N PRO A 89 2.67 -0.41 -2.59
CA PRO A 89 2.09 -1.74 -2.65
C PRO A 89 2.84 -2.67 -3.60
N TYR A 90 2.92 -3.96 -3.25
CA TYR A 90 3.54 -5.06 -4.00
C TYR A 90 5.07 -4.94 -4.22
N ILE A 91 5.54 -3.80 -4.74
CA ILE A 91 6.95 -3.57 -5.07
C ILE A 91 7.78 -3.33 -3.80
N GLY A 92 7.24 -2.55 -2.86
CA GLY A 92 7.96 -2.12 -1.67
C GLY A 92 8.54 -3.26 -0.82
N PRO A 93 7.72 -4.23 -0.40
CA PRO A 93 8.19 -5.42 0.33
C PRO A 93 9.25 -6.21 -0.45
N ILE A 94 9.06 -6.38 -1.76
CA ILE A 94 9.98 -7.15 -2.63
C ILE A 94 11.35 -6.48 -2.66
N ILE A 95 11.42 -5.19 -3.01
CA ILE A 95 12.69 -4.45 -3.07
C ILE A 95 13.33 -4.37 -1.68
N GLY A 96 12.51 -4.12 -0.64
CA GLY A 96 12.98 -4.06 0.74
C GLY A 96 13.61 -5.36 1.25
N ALA A 97 13.15 -6.52 0.75
CA ALA A 97 13.72 -7.83 1.08
C ALA A 97 14.90 -8.21 0.17
N LEU A 98 14.83 -7.89 -1.13
CA LEU A 98 15.86 -8.27 -2.11
C LEU A 98 17.24 -7.70 -1.74
N LEU A 99 17.32 -6.44 -1.31
CA LEU A 99 18.61 -5.81 -1.02
C LEU A 99 19.36 -6.50 0.14
N PRO A 100 18.74 -6.75 1.32
CA PRO A 100 19.35 -7.56 2.38
C PRO A 100 19.67 -9.01 1.97
N LEU A 101 18.86 -9.63 1.10
CA LEU A 101 19.14 -10.99 0.61
C LEU A 101 20.38 -11.05 -0.26
N PHE A 102 20.56 -10.08 -1.17
CA PHE A 102 21.80 -9.97 -1.95
C PHE A 102 23.01 -9.70 -1.05
N LEU A 103 22.84 -8.85 -0.05
CA LEU A 103 23.89 -8.60 0.92
C LEU A 103 24.25 -9.88 1.68
N ALA A 104 23.27 -10.63 2.18
CA ALA A 104 23.47 -11.91 2.87
C ALA A 104 24.31 -12.90 2.04
N LEU A 105 24.04 -13.00 0.73
CA LEU A 105 24.83 -13.80 -0.21
C LEU A 105 26.27 -13.30 -0.37
N ALA A 106 26.48 -11.98 -0.30
CA ALA A 106 27.78 -11.36 -0.51
C ALA A 106 28.69 -11.44 0.72
N VAL A 107 28.14 -11.37 1.95
CA VAL A 107 28.96 -11.23 3.17
C VAL A 107 29.35 -12.58 3.81
N ALA A 108 28.57 -13.65 3.59
CA ALA A 108 28.82 -14.94 4.22
C ALA A 108 28.95 -16.06 3.18
N PRO A 109 29.93 -16.97 3.34
CA PRO A 109 30.00 -18.16 2.51
C PRO A 109 28.84 -19.12 2.84
N GLY A 110 28.25 -19.73 1.81
CA GLY A 110 27.17 -20.71 1.94
C GLY A 110 25.76 -20.11 1.97
N TRP A 111 24.77 -20.98 2.13
CA TRP A 111 23.35 -20.62 1.93
C TRP A 111 22.61 -20.28 3.24
N ALA A 112 23.19 -20.58 4.40
CA ALA A 112 22.49 -20.49 5.68
C ALA A 112 22.01 -19.06 5.99
N LEU A 113 22.89 -18.06 5.87
CA LEU A 113 22.54 -16.66 6.16
C LEU A 113 21.45 -16.14 5.21
N LEU A 114 21.54 -16.50 3.92
CA LEU A 114 20.52 -16.17 2.92
C LEU A 114 19.17 -16.78 3.30
N LEU A 115 19.14 -18.07 3.63
CA LEU A 115 17.89 -18.77 3.97
C LEU A 115 17.24 -18.22 5.24
N TRP A 116 18.03 -17.90 6.28
CA TRP A 116 17.50 -17.27 7.48
C TRP A 116 17.01 -15.85 7.25
N THR A 117 17.72 -15.07 6.43
CA THR A 117 17.26 -13.74 6.02
C THR A 117 15.95 -13.83 5.23
N ALA A 118 15.84 -14.78 4.30
CA ALA A 118 14.62 -15.01 3.53
C ALA A 118 13.46 -15.42 4.43
N ALA A 119 13.70 -16.36 5.34
CA ALA A 119 12.71 -16.81 6.31
C ALA A 119 12.22 -15.65 7.18
N LEU A 120 13.10 -14.77 7.65
CA LEU A 120 12.74 -13.58 8.41
C LEU A 120 11.76 -12.69 7.64
N PHE A 121 12.06 -12.35 6.39
CA PHE A 121 11.18 -11.52 5.55
C PHE A 121 9.85 -12.23 5.25
N ILE A 122 9.86 -13.50 4.89
CA ILE A 122 8.65 -14.27 4.57
C ILE A 122 7.74 -14.39 5.79
N VAL A 123 8.30 -14.74 6.96
CA VAL A 123 7.52 -14.87 8.20
C VAL A 123 6.92 -13.53 8.59
N MET A 124 7.70 -12.44 8.52
CA MET A 124 7.16 -11.11 8.80
C MET A 124 6.09 -10.69 7.81
N GLU A 125 6.24 -10.99 6.51
CA GLU A 125 5.21 -10.69 5.51
C GLU A 125 3.92 -11.47 5.79
N LEU A 126 4.03 -12.75 6.15
CA LEU A 126 2.88 -13.58 6.49
C LEU A 126 2.17 -13.07 7.75
N ILE A 127 2.93 -12.74 8.81
CA ILE A 127 2.36 -12.19 10.05
C ILE A 127 1.70 -10.83 9.76
N THR A 128 2.36 -9.97 8.99
CA THR A 128 1.81 -8.65 8.70
C THR A 128 0.57 -8.74 7.82
N GLY A 129 0.62 -9.44 6.69
CA GLY A 129 -0.50 -9.54 5.76
C GLY A 129 -1.69 -10.36 6.29
N ASN A 130 -1.46 -11.38 7.12
CA ASN A 130 -2.55 -12.26 7.59
C ASN A 130 -3.00 -11.97 9.03
N VAL A 131 -2.23 -11.24 9.83
CA VAL A 131 -2.57 -10.95 11.23
C VAL A 131 -2.64 -9.45 11.49
N ILE A 132 -1.55 -8.72 11.27
CA ILE A 132 -1.46 -7.30 11.67
C ILE A 132 -2.41 -6.45 10.82
N GLU A 133 -2.36 -6.59 9.50
CA GLU A 133 -3.21 -5.82 8.58
C GLU A 133 -4.70 -6.13 8.82
N PRO A 134 -5.17 -7.39 8.87
CA PRO A 134 -6.57 -7.68 9.18
C PRO A 134 -7.02 -7.22 10.57
N TRP A 135 -6.12 -7.23 11.57
CA TRP A 135 -6.43 -6.76 12.91
C TRP A 135 -6.52 -5.23 12.99
N LEU A 136 -5.58 -4.53 12.37
CA LEU A 136 -5.52 -3.06 12.39
C LEU A 136 -6.55 -2.43 11.46
N TYR A 137 -6.81 -3.09 10.33
CA TYR A 137 -7.77 -2.64 9.32
C TYR A 137 -9.16 -3.30 9.45
N GLY A 138 -9.30 -4.27 10.36
CA GLY A 138 -10.55 -4.81 10.89
C GLY A 138 -11.66 -5.10 9.88
N SER A 139 -11.62 -6.26 9.20
CA SER A 139 -12.69 -6.94 8.41
C SER A 139 -13.57 -6.13 7.44
N ARG A 140 -13.41 -4.81 7.31
CA ARG A 140 -14.19 -3.89 6.48
C ARG A 140 -13.37 -2.63 6.25
N THR A 141 -12.26 -2.73 5.54
CA THR A 141 -11.67 -1.52 4.94
C THR A 141 -12.63 -0.86 3.95
N GLY A 142 -13.66 -1.56 3.48
CA GLY A 142 -14.58 -1.03 2.46
C GLY A 142 -13.83 -0.60 1.21
N LEU A 143 -12.57 -1.03 1.06
CA LEU A 143 -11.73 -0.77 -0.09
C LEU A 143 -12.34 -1.58 -1.21
N SER A 144 -13.16 -0.89 -2.00
CA SER A 144 -13.69 -1.43 -3.24
C SER A 144 -12.51 -2.03 -4.01
N PRO A 145 -12.61 -3.28 -4.49
CA PRO A 145 -11.62 -3.86 -5.40
C PRO A 145 -11.25 -2.92 -6.56
N LEU A 146 -12.19 -2.06 -6.95
CA LEU A 146 -12.03 -1.02 -7.95
C LEU A 146 -11.03 0.08 -7.51
N ALA A 147 -11.04 0.47 -6.23
CA ALA A 147 -10.07 1.43 -5.68
C ALA A 147 -8.65 0.86 -5.68
N ILE A 148 -8.50 -0.45 -5.41
CA ILE A 148 -7.21 -1.15 -5.47
C ILE A 148 -6.69 -1.16 -6.92
N ILE A 149 -7.55 -1.48 -7.88
CA ILE A 149 -7.20 -1.47 -9.31
C ILE A 149 -6.81 -0.05 -9.77
N VAL A 150 -7.56 0.98 -9.37
CA VAL A 150 -7.26 2.38 -9.71
C VAL A 150 -5.94 2.83 -9.10
N ALA A 151 -5.65 2.46 -7.85
CA ALA A 151 -4.38 2.78 -7.20
C ALA A 151 -3.20 2.07 -7.89
N ALA A 152 -3.37 0.81 -8.27
CA ALA A 152 -2.37 0.06 -9.04
C ALA A 152 -2.10 0.72 -10.39
N ILE A 153 -3.15 1.06 -11.17
CA ILE A 153 -3.01 1.76 -12.45
C ILE A 153 -2.34 3.12 -12.28
N PHE A 154 -2.72 3.89 -11.26
CA PHE A 154 -2.12 5.19 -10.99
C PHE A 154 -0.62 5.06 -10.71
N TRP A 155 -0.23 4.08 -9.91
CA TRP A 155 1.17 3.84 -9.59
C TRP A 155 1.95 3.32 -10.81
N THR A 156 1.42 2.32 -11.53
CA THR A 156 2.02 1.83 -12.78
C THR A 156 2.14 2.94 -13.84
N TRP A 157 1.19 3.87 -13.90
CA TRP A 157 1.30 5.04 -14.79
C TRP A 157 2.37 6.03 -14.33
N LEU A 158 2.47 6.27 -13.01
CA LEU A 158 3.42 7.20 -12.42
C LEU A 158 4.88 6.74 -12.57
N TRP A 159 5.13 5.43 -12.46
CA TRP A 159 6.48 4.83 -12.53
C TRP A 159 6.78 4.15 -13.88
N GLY A 160 5.79 4.03 -14.75
CA GLY A 160 5.89 3.35 -16.05
C GLY A 160 5.74 1.82 -15.96
N PRO A 161 5.83 1.11 -17.11
CA PRO A 161 5.51 -0.33 -17.23
C PRO A 161 6.41 -1.32 -16.45
N LEU A 162 7.30 -0.82 -15.58
CA LEU A 162 8.17 -1.62 -14.73
C LEU A 162 7.68 -1.72 -13.27
N GLY A 163 6.49 -1.16 -12.98
CA GLY A 163 5.83 -1.21 -11.66
C GLY A 163 4.57 -2.06 -11.62
#